data_AF-A0A9P0KGS1-F1
#
_entry.id   AF-A0A9P0KGS1-F1
#
_cell.length_a   1.000
_cell.length_b   1.000
_cell.length_c   1.000
_cell.angle_alpha   90.00
_cell.angle_beta   90.00
_cell.angle_gamma   90.00
#
_symmetry.space_group_name_H-M   'P 1'
#
loop_
_entity.id
_entity.type
_entity.pdbx_description
1 polymer ?
#
loop_
_entity_poly.entity_id
_entity_poly.type
_entity_poly.pdbx_seq_one_letter_code
_entity_poly.pdbx_strand_id
1 'polypeptide(L)'
;MEETFYKDLLIELECPICTSYMVPPIRQCSTGHSVCESCRNKLQKCALCQSNFSDSRNISLEGLAVKMRYPCAYRVSGCTASLAYNEREGHKLNCRYKLFIFVFTIVP
;
A
#
# COMPACT_ATOMS: atom_id res chain seq x y z
N MET A 1 22.63 6.42 -2.20
CA MET A 1 21.89 7.69 -2.01
C MET A 1 20.56 7.67 -2.75
N GLU A 2 20.49 7.13 -3.96
CA GLU A 2 19.21 6.98 -4.69
C GLU A 2 18.28 5.90 -4.09
N GLU A 3 18.82 4.79 -3.58
CA GLU A 3 17.99 3.72 -2.99
C GLU A 3 17.26 4.13 -1.70
N THR A 4 17.85 5.02 -0.89
CA THR A 4 17.23 5.47 0.36
C THR A 4 16.02 6.35 0.05
N PHE A 5 16.18 7.31 -0.86
CA PHE A 5 15.10 8.18 -1.31
C PHE A 5 13.91 7.40 -1.88
N TYR A 6 14.18 6.34 -2.66
CA TYR A 6 13.11 5.49 -3.20
C TYR A 6 12.30 4.79 -2.11
N LYS A 7 12.98 4.31 -1.06
CA LYS A 7 12.32 3.67 0.09
C LYS A 7 11.49 4.68 0.87
N ASP A 8 12.01 5.90 1.07
CA ASP A 8 11.28 6.96 1.75
C ASP A 8 9.98 7.30 1.00
N LEU A 9 10.03 7.41 -0.33
CA LEU A 9 8.82 7.60 -1.15
C LEU A 9 7.81 6.45 -1.05
N LEU A 10 8.28 5.21 -0.91
CA LEU A 10 7.39 4.06 -0.70
C LEU A 10 6.69 4.14 0.65
N ILE A 11 7.38 4.57 1.71
CA ILE A 11 6.80 4.73 3.05
C ILE A 11 5.68 5.80 3.03
N GLU A 12 5.88 6.92 2.33
CA GLU A 12 4.85 7.95 2.15
C GLU A 12 3.59 7.45 1.42
N LEU A 13 3.71 6.33 0.67
CA LEU A 13 2.59 5.68 -0.01
C LEU A 13 1.90 4.62 0.85
N GLU A 14 2.38 4.31 2.06
CA GLU A 14 1.73 3.36 2.96
C GLU A 14 0.52 3.98 3.65
N CYS A 15 -0.60 3.26 3.69
CA CYS A 15 -1.75 3.71 4.45
C CYS A 15 -1.44 3.61 5.96
N PRO A 16 -1.60 4.69 6.74
CA PRO A 16 -1.29 4.67 8.18
C PRO A 16 -2.24 3.78 9.00
N ILE A 17 -3.29 3.24 8.39
CA ILE A 17 -4.32 2.44 9.05
C ILE A 17 -4.09 0.94 8.81
N CYS A 18 -3.79 0.53 7.58
CA CYS A 18 -3.66 -0.88 7.21
C CYS A 18 -2.28 -1.27 6.69
N THR A 19 -1.32 -0.33 6.71
CA THR A 19 0.09 -0.49 6.31
C THR A 19 0.29 -1.07 4.91
N SER A 20 -0.76 -1.03 4.08
CA SER A 20 -0.72 -1.43 2.68
C SER A 20 -0.50 -0.19 1.82
N TYR A 21 0.29 -0.29 0.74
CA TYR A 21 0.44 0.84 -0.17
C TYR A 21 -0.92 1.27 -0.72
N MET A 22 -1.18 2.57 -0.61
CA MET A 22 -2.36 3.24 -1.11
C MET A 22 -2.36 3.20 -2.64
N VAL A 23 -3.53 2.95 -3.21
CA VAL A 23 -3.77 3.00 -4.65
C VAL A 23 -4.94 3.95 -4.91
N PRO A 24 -5.03 4.57 -6.10
CA PRO A 24 -6.17 5.40 -6.44
C PRO A 24 -7.51 4.63 -6.28
N PRO A 25 -8.55 5.23 -5.69
CA PRO A 25 -8.58 6.58 -5.12
C PRO A 25 -7.92 6.68 -3.72
N ILE A 26 -7.15 7.74 -3.50
CA ILE A 26 -6.54 8.07 -2.20
C ILE A 26 -7.28 9.23 -1.57
N ARG A 27 -7.80 9.05 -0.35
CA ARG A 27 -8.72 10.00 0.30
C ARG A 27 -7.99 10.84 1.33
N GLN A 28 -8.38 12.11 1.44
CA GLN A 28 -7.80 13.04 2.40
C GLN A 28 -8.81 13.62 3.37
N CYS A 29 -8.38 13.76 4.62
CA CYS A 29 -9.12 14.58 5.57
C CYS A 29 -8.93 16.08 5.29
N SER A 30 -9.74 16.93 5.91
CA SER A 30 -9.69 18.39 5.72
C SER A 30 -8.34 19.03 6.08
N THR A 31 -7.47 18.33 6.83
CA THR A 31 -6.12 18.80 7.18
C THR A 31 -5.02 18.17 6.31
N GLY A 32 -5.36 17.30 5.35
CA GLY A 32 -4.42 16.75 4.36
C GLY A 32 -3.90 15.32 4.62
N HIS A 33 -4.17 14.69 5.77
CA HIS A 33 -3.77 13.29 6.00
C HIS A 33 -4.45 12.34 5.00
N SER A 34 -3.66 11.47 4.39
CA SER A 34 -4.11 10.54 3.33
C SER A 34 -4.34 9.13 3.88
N VAL A 35 -5.39 8.46 3.39
CA VAL A 35 -5.69 7.05 3.65
C VAL A 35 -6.19 6.37 2.36
N CYS A 36 -6.09 5.04 2.27
CA CYS A 36 -6.69 4.31 1.15
C CYS A 36 -8.22 4.29 1.24
N GLU A 37 -8.88 4.08 0.10
CA GLU A 37 -10.34 4.04 -0.02
C GLU A 37 -11.01 3.08 0.97
N SER A 38 -10.45 1.86 1.10
CA SER A 38 -11.02 0.82 1.95
C SER A 38 -10.98 1.19 3.44
N CYS A 39 -9.95 1.92 3.88
CA CYS A 39 -9.87 2.45 5.23
C CYS A 39 -10.76 3.68 5.40
N ARG A 40 -10.83 4.56 4.40
CA ARG A 40 -11.74 5.72 4.42
C ARG A 40 -13.18 5.31 4.67
N ASN A 41 -13.65 4.24 4.02
CA ASN A 41 -15.03 3.76 4.13
C ASN A 41 -15.38 3.22 5.53
N LYS A 42 -14.37 2.88 6.34
CA LYS A 42 -14.54 2.38 7.71
C LYS A 42 -14.41 3.49 8.76
N LEU A 43 -13.93 4.66 8.37
CA LEU A 43 -13.64 5.78 9.27
C LEU A 43 -14.68 6.89 9.11
N GLN A 44 -15.23 7.36 10.23
CA GLN A 44 -16.05 8.59 10.25
C GLN A 44 -15.19 9.85 10.28
N LYS A 45 -14.08 9.79 11.02
CA LYS A 45 -13.11 10.89 11.19
C LYS A 45 -11.69 10.38 10.96
N CYS A 46 -10.78 11.30 10.67
CA CYS A 46 -9.37 10.97 10.51
C CYS A 46 -8.79 10.39 11.81
N ALA A 47 -8.19 9.20 11.73
CA ALA A 47 -7.57 8.57 12.90
C ALA A 47 -6.34 9.34 13.42
N LEU A 48 -5.69 10.14 12.56
CA LEU A 48 -4.46 10.88 12.89
C LEU A 48 -4.73 12.24 13.54
N CYS A 49 -5.78 12.96 13.12
CA CYS A 49 -6.06 14.33 13.59
C CYS A 49 -7.50 14.60 14.01
N GLN A 50 -8.37 13.59 14.00
CA GLN A 50 -9.79 13.68 14.38
C GLN A 50 -10.64 14.65 13.54
N SER A 51 -10.09 15.22 12.48
CA SER A 51 -10.82 16.08 11.54
C SER A 51 -11.72 15.26 10.61
N ASN A 52 -12.76 15.90 10.09
CA ASN A 52 -13.67 15.27 9.14
C ASN A 52 -12.95 14.98 7.81
N PHE A 53 -13.42 13.96 7.12
CA PHE A 53 -13.05 13.76 5.73
C PHE A 53 -13.95 14.59 4.82
N SER A 54 -13.33 15.30 3.88
CA SER A 54 -13.99 15.80 2.69
C SER A 54 -14.16 14.67 1.67
N ASP A 55 -14.92 14.92 0.60
CA ASP A 55 -14.99 14.02 -0.56
C ASP A 55 -13.77 14.17 -1.50
N SER A 56 -12.78 14.96 -1.10
CA SER A 56 -11.57 15.22 -1.89
C SER A 56 -10.65 13.99 -1.95
N ARG A 57 -9.98 13.86 -3.10
CA ARG A 57 -8.92 12.88 -3.35
C ARG A 57 -7.56 13.56 -3.42
N ASN A 58 -6.51 12.82 -3.05
CA ASN A 58 -5.13 13.27 -3.21
C ASN A 58 -4.61 12.95 -4.62
N ILE A 59 -5.02 13.74 -5.62
CA ILE A 59 -4.66 13.48 -7.03
C ILE A 59 -3.13 13.47 -7.24
N SER A 60 -2.39 14.30 -6.50
CA SER A 60 -0.93 14.33 -6.56
C SER A 60 -0.31 13.01 -6.07
N LEU A 61 -0.76 12.52 -4.91
CA LEU A 61 -0.27 11.26 -4.35
C LEU A 61 -0.73 10.05 -5.18
N GLU A 62 -1.93 10.10 -5.77
CA GLU A 62 -2.39 9.12 -6.77
C GLU A 62 -1.44 9.09 -7.98
N GLY A 63 -1.06 10.25 -8.49
CA GLY A 63 -0.12 10.38 -9.61
C GLY A 63 1.27 9.84 -9.29
N LEU A 64 1.73 9.96 -8.03
CA LEU A 64 2.96 9.33 -7.57
C LEU A 64 2.77 7.80 -7.47
N ALA A 65 1.67 7.36 -6.86
CA ALA A 65 1.39 5.95 -6.64
C ALA A 65 1.37 5.13 -7.96
N VAL A 66 0.88 5.73 -9.05
CA VAL A 66 0.85 5.11 -10.37
C VAL A 66 2.24 4.97 -11.00
N LYS A 67 3.16 5.91 -10.72
CA LYS A 67 4.52 5.94 -11.31
C LYS A 67 5.51 5.07 -10.54
N MET A 68 5.23 4.77 -9.28
CA MET A 68 6.10 3.96 -8.43
C MET A 68 5.99 2.47 -8.74
N ARG A 69 7.04 1.73 -8.41
CA ARG A 69 7.07 0.26 -8.43
C ARG A 69 7.20 -0.24 -7.00
N TYR A 70 6.45 -1.28 -6.68
CA TYR A 70 6.31 -1.76 -5.31
C TYR A 70 6.97 -3.11 -5.15
N PRO A 71 7.68 -3.34 -4.03
CA PRO A 71 8.18 -4.67 -3.73
C PRO A 71 7.00 -5.65 -3.54
N CYS A 72 7.19 -6.89 -3.97
CA CYS A 72 6.24 -7.96 -3.67
C CYS A 72 6.07 -8.12 -2.14
N ALA A 73 4.84 -8.39 -1.70
CA ALA A 73 4.54 -8.69 -0.29
C ALA A 73 5.32 -9.92 0.23
N TYR A 74 5.73 -10.83 -0.66
CA TYR A 74 6.54 -12.01 -0.35
C TYR A 74 8.05 -11.77 -0.57
N ARG A 75 8.53 -10.52 -0.53
CA ARG A 75 9.94 -10.19 -0.68
C ARG A 75 10.82 -10.87 0.37
N VAL A 76 10.33 -10.94 1.62
CA VAL A 76 10.99 -11.65 2.72
C VAL A 76 11.14 -13.14 2.42
N SER A 77 10.17 -13.73 1.71
CA SER A 77 10.21 -15.13 1.28
C SER A 77 11.08 -15.37 0.04
N GLY A 78 11.69 -14.33 -0.53
CA GLY A 78 12.61 -14.42 -1.67
C GLY A 78 12.07 -13.86 -2.99
N CYS A 79 10.85 -13.31 -3.02
CA CYS A 79 10.35 -12.69 -4.25
C CYS A 79 11.03 -11.34 -4.53
N THR A 80 11.79 -11.23 -5.61
CA THR A 80 12.47 -9.99 -6.01
C THR A 80 11.64 -9.10 -6.95
N ALA A 81 10.39 -9.47 -7.22
CA ALA A 81 9.54 -8.73 -8.15
C ALA A 81 9.27 -7.29 -7.66
N SER A 82 9.32 -6.34 -8.61
CA SER A 82 8.98 -4.94 -8.44
C SER A 82 7.84 -4.60 -9.41
N LEU A 83 6.67 -4.26 -8.88
CA LEU A 83 5.39 -4.34 -9.59
C LEU A 83 4.75 -2.96 -9.71
N ALA A 84 4.10 -2.67 -10.84
CA ALA A 84 3.21 -1.51 -10.93
C ALA A 84 1.97 -1.75 -10.05
N TYR A 85 1.30 -0.67 -9.61
CA TYR A 85 0.21 -0.76 -8.63
C TYR A 85 -0.92 -1.73 -9.05
N ASN A 86 -1.27 -1.78 -10.33
CA ASN A 86 -2.33 -2.61 -10.91
C ASN A 86 -1.92 -4.09 -11.11
N GLU A 87 -0.63 -4.40 -11.11
CA GLU A 87 -0.12 -5.76 -11.25
C GLU A 87 -0.06 -6.49 -9.90
N ARG A 88 -0.15 -5.75 -8.78
CA ARG A 88 0.15 -6.26 -7.44
C ARG A 88 -0.79 -7.36 -6.99
N GLU A 89 -2.10 -7.19 -7.14
CA GLU A 89 -3.07 -8.19 -6.70
C GLU A 89 -2.99 -9.45 -7.55
N GLY A 90 -2.87 -9.30 -8.87
CA GLY A 90 -2.65 -10.43 -9.78
C GLY A 90 -1.37 -11.21 -9.45
N HIS A 91 -0.27 -10.49 -9.18
CA HIS A 91 0.98 -11.11 -8.75
C HIS A 91 0.83 -11.78 -7.38
N LYS A 92 0.21 -11.12 -6.40
CA LYS A 92 0.03 -11.66 -5.04
C LYS A 92 -0.70 -13.00 -5.06
N LEU A 93 -1.73 -13.15 -5.90
CA LEU A 93 -2.47 -14.41 -6.04
C LEU A 93 -1.63 -15.53 -6.66
N ASN A 94 -0.76 -15.20 -7.62
CA ASN A 94 0.02 -16.15 -8.42
C ASN A 94 1.51 -16.23 -8.02
N CYS A 95 1.91 -15.55 -6.94
CA CYS A 95 3.31 -15.48 -6.56
C CYS A 95 3.78 -16.86 -6.08
N ARG A 96 4.80 -17.42 -6.72
CA ARG A 96 5.41 -18.71 -6.32
C ARG A 96 5.91 -18.72 -4.87
N TYR A 97 6.25 -17.55 -4.32
CA TYR A 97 6.75 -17.40 -2.95
C TYR A 97 5.63 -17.27 -1.90
N LYS A 98 4.35 -17.20 -2.32
CA LYS A 98 3.18 -17.16 -1.41
C LYS A 98 3.07 -18.40 -0.51
N LEU A 99 3.50 -19.55 -1.03
CA LEU A 99 3.28 -20.85 -0.39
C LEU A 99 4.38 -21.26 0.61
N PHE A 100 5.47 -20.49 0.73
CA PHE A 100 6.57 -20.84 1.63
C PHE A 100 6.23 -20.73 3.14
N ILE A 101 5.05 -20.21 3.50
CA ILE A 101 4.58 -20.17 4.90
C ILE A 101 3.77 -21.43 5.29
N PHE A 102 3.29 -22.24 4.33
CA PHE A 102 2.38 -23.37 4.63
C PHE A 102 3.00 -24.77 4.52
N VAL A 103 4.22 -24.93 4.01
CA VAL A 103 4.82 -26.27 3.76
C VAL A 103 5.69 -26.82 4.90
N PHE A 104 5.74 -26.19 6.07
CA PHE A 104 6.48 -26.71 7.24
C PHE A 104 5.61 -27.19 8.41
N THR A 105 4.28 -27.20 8.31
CA THR A 105 3.40 -27.64 9.43
C THR A 105 2.52 -28.85 9.13
N ILE A 106 2.64 -29.50 7.97
CA ILE A 106 1.90 -30.74 7.70
C ILE A 106 2.78 -31.73 6.95
N VAL A 107 3.64 -32.42 7.70
CA VAL A 107 4.04 -33.80 7.37
C VAL A 107 3.60 -34.65 8.57
N PRO A 108 2.77 -35.69 8.37
CA PRO A 108 2.29 -36.57 9.43
C PRO A 108 3.42 -37.36 10.12
#